data_AF-A0A8I3P1J1-F1
#
_entry.id   AF-A0A8I3P1J1-F1
#
_cell.length_a   1.000
_cell.length_b   1.000
_cell.length_c   1.000
_cell.angle_alpha   90.00
_cell.angle_beta   90.00
_cell.angle_gamma   90.00
#
_symmetry.space_group_name_H-M   'P 1'
#
loop_
_entity.id
_entity.type
_entity.pdbx_description
1 polymer ?
#
loop_
_entity_poly.entity_id
_entity_poly.type
_entity_poly.pdbx_seq_one_letter_code
_entity_poly.pdbx_strand_id
1 'polypeptide(L)'
;MTASEGKNLHLIGVPEGAEREREPEYVFEQIIAENFPNLGRETGIQIQDVERHPPPKINKNLSTLQHLIVKLANSRDKEKILKAARDKKSLTFMRRNIRLTADLSTETWQARKSWQDIFRVLNGKNMQPRILIPARISFRIEGEIKSFQDRQKLKEYVTTKPALQEILRGIL
;
A
#
# COMPACT_ATOMS: atom_id res chain seq x y z
N MET A 1 -4.07 -1.43 -15.42
CA MET A 1 -4.75 -1.47 -14.12
C MET A 1 -5.92 -2.41 -14.26
N THR A 2 -5.83 -3.62 -13.73
CA THR A 2 -6.96 -4.55 -13.63
C THR A 2 -7.94 -4.02 -12.58
N ALA A 3 -9.24 -4.03 -12.90
CA ALA A 3 -10.28 -3.33 -12.15
C ALA A 3 -10.51 -3.86 -10.70
N SER A 4 -9.97 -5.04 -10.37
CA SER A 4 -10.13 -5.72 -9.08
C SER A 4 -9.08 -5.33 -8.02
N GLU A 5 -7.89 -4.88 -8.40
CA GLU A 5 -6.80 -4.57 -7.44
C GLU A 5 -6.94 -3.18 -6.79
N GLY A 6 -7.73 -2.31 -7.41
CA GLY A 6 -7.93 -0.93 -6.97
C GLY A 6 -8.71 -0.79 -5.67
N LYS A 7 -9.36 -1.84 -5.17
CA LYS A 7 -10.41 -1.75 -4.14
C LYS A 7 -10.12 -2.53 -2.85
N ASN A 8 -9.15 -3.45 -2.88
CA ASN A 8 -8.88 -4.33 -1.74
C ASN A 8 -7.89 -3.73 -0.74
N LEU A 9 -8.14 -3.93 0.55
CA LEU A 9 -7.29 -3.62 1.69
C LEU A 9 -6.91 -4.89 2.42
N HIS A 10 -5.66 -5.00 2.85
CA HIS A 10 -5.16 -6.11 3.67
C HIS A 10 -4.97 -5.61 5.11
N LEU A 11 -5.60 -6.29 6.06
CA LEU A 11 -5.38 -6.09 7.49
C LEU A 11 -4.59 -7.26 8.05
N ILE A 12 -3.46 -6.95 8.67
CA ILE A 12 -2.57 -7.94 9.29
C ILE A 12 -2.63 -7.76 10.80
N GLY A 13 -2.78 -8.88 11.51
CA GLY A 13 -2.77 -8.93 12.96
C GLY A 13 -4.13 -8.92 13.64
N VAL A 14 -5.19 -9.21 12.88
CA VAL A 14 -6.53 -9.40 13.43
C VAL A 14 -6.60 -10.79 14.10
N PRO A 15 -7.00 -10.89 15.38
CA PRO A 15 -7.06 -12.18 16.08
C PRO A 15 -8.11 -13.10 15.45
N GLU A 16 -7.83 -14.40 15.47
CA GLU A 16 -8.79 -15.45 15.07
C GLU A 16 -10.00 -15.46 16.01
N GLY A 17 -11.21 -15.52 15.44
CA GLY A 17 -12.45 -15.48 16.21
C GLY A 17 -12.83 -14.09 16.73
N ALA A 18 -12.22 -13.01 16.22
CA ALA A 18 -12.73 -11.65 16.46
C ALA A 18 -14.18 -11.49 15.98
N GLU A 19 -14.57 -12.27 14.98
CA GLU A 19 -15.91 -12.32 14.40
C GLU A 19 -16.93 -13.08 15.23
N ARG A 20 -16.58 -13.69 16.38
CA ARG A 20 -17.42 -14.59 17.22
C ARG A 20 -18.85 -14.89 16.70
N GLU A 21 -19.73 -13.89 16.71
CA GLU A 21 -21.15 -13.93 16.30
C GLU A 21 -21.57 -12.81 15.31
N ARG A 22 -20.62 -12.03 14.78
CA ARG A 22 -20.90 -10.87 13.91
C ARG A 22 -20.19 -11.01 12.57
N GLU A 23 -20.74 -10.37 11.56
CA GLU A 23 -20.17 -10.37 10.22
C GLU A 23 -18.76 -9.74 10.21
N PRO A 24 -17.81 -10.25 9.38
CA PRO A 24 -16.44 -9.72 9.30
C PRO A 24 -16.36 -8.21 9.01
N GLU A 25 -17.40 -7.64 8.40
CA GLU A 25 -17.65 -6.21 8.20
C GLU A 25 -17.60 -5.44 9.52
N TYR A 26 -18.21 -5.98 10.58
CA TYR A 26 -18.25 -5.34 11.90
C TYR A 26 -16.85 -5.18 12.49
N VAL A 27 -15.96 -6.14 12.26
CA VAL A 27 -14.57 -6.06 12.72
C VAL A 27 -13.86 -4.89 12.05
N PHE A 28 -14.06 -4.70 10.75
CA PHE A 28 -13.47 -3.57 10.03
C PHE A 28 -14.04 -2.23 10.49
N GLU A 29 -15.36 -2.13 10.69
CA GLU A 29 -16.00 -0.92 11.23
C GLU A 29 -15.46 -0.54 12.60
N GLN A 30 -15.27 -1.52 13.50
CA GLN A 30 -14.65 -1.26 14.81
C GLN A 30 -13.22 -0.75 14.68
N ILE A 31 -12.43 -1.32 13.77
CA ILE A 31 -11.06 -0.86 13.49
C ILE A 31 -11.08 0.59 13.01
N ILE A 32 -11.98 0.95 12.09
CA ILE A 32 -12.12 2.32 11.59
C ILE A 32 -12.57 3.26 12.72
N ALA A 33 -13.53 2.87 13.56
CA ALA A 33 -13.99 3.70 14.67
C ALA A 33 -12.90 3.93 15.73
N GLU A 34 -12.15 2.89 16.10
CA GLU A 34 -11.06 2.96 17.08
C GLU A 34 -9.88 3.81 16.56
N ASN A 35 -9.56 3.69 15.26
CA ASN A 35 -8.36 4.31 14.71
C ASN A 35 -8.61 5.63 13.99
N PHE A 36 -9.75 5.79 13.35
CA PHE A 36 -10.07 6.91 12.47
C PHE A 36 -11.48 7.46 12.76
N PRO A 37 -11.71 8.06 13.94
CA PRO A 37 -13.03 8.55 14.33
C PRO A 37 -13.60 9.60 13.36
N ASN A 38 -12.73 10.35 12.67
CA ASN A 38 -13.14 11.31 11.64
C ASN A 38 -13.67 10.62 10.38
N LEU A 39 -13.10 9.46 10.01
CA LEU A 39 -13.58 8.66 8.87
C LEU A 39 -14.85 7.88 9.21
N GLY A 40 -15.02 7.45 10.46
CA GLY A 40 -16.25 6.78 10.91
C GLY A 40 -17.47 7.70 10.95
N ARG A 41 -17.28 9.02 11.09
CA ARG A 41 -18.36 10.02 11.04
C ARG A 41 -18.75 10.40 9.60
N GLU A 42 -17.81 10.30 8.67
CA GLU A 42 -18.09 10.39 7.23
C GLU A 42 -18.68 9.03 6.77
N THR A 43 -20.00 8.87 6.82
CA THR A 43 -20.76 7.66 6.43
C THR A 43 -20.70 7.35 4.91
N GLY A 44 -19.54 7.50 4.28
CA GLY A 44 -19.31 7.32 2.85
C GLY A 44 -18.47 6.10 2.49
N ILE A 45 -17.82 5.44 3.46
CA ILE A 45 -17.02 4.24 3.19
C ILE A 45 -17.98 3.05 3.03
N GLN A 46 -18.16 2.60 1.80
CA GLN A 46 -18.97 1.42 1.49
C GLN A 46 -18.08 0.18 1.36
N ILE A 47 -18.39 -0.84 2.15
CA ILE A 47 -17.73 -2.15 2.11
C ILE A 47 -18.53 -3.03 1.15
N GLN A 48 -17.83 -3.73 0.25
CA GLN A 48 -18.45 -4.67 -0.67
C GLN A 48 -18.47 -6.08 -0.09
N ASP A 49 -17.36 -6.49 0.54
CA ASP A 49 -17.16 -7.84 1.04
C ASP A 49 -15.93 -7.86 1.97
N VAL A 50 -15.94 -8.72 2.97
CA VAL A 50 -14.80 -8.91 3.88
C VAL A 50 -14.52 -10.39 4.05
N GLU A 51 -13.33 -10.79 3.61
CA GLU A 51 -12.95 -12.20 3.53
C GLU A 51 -11.68 -12.45 4.36
N ARG A 52 -11.67 -13.53 5.15
CA ARG A 52 -10.43 -14.00 5.77
C ARG A 52 -9.65 -14.84 4.77
N HIS A 53 -8.39 -14.47 4.53
CA HIS A 53 -7.52 -15.30 3.70
C HIS A 53 -7.07 -16.53 4.49
N PRO A 54 -7.34 -17.76 4.02
CA PRO A 54 -6.91 -18.97 4.71
C PRO A 54 -5.38 -19.09 4.71
N PRO A 55 -4.77 -19.67 5.76
CA PRO A 55 -3.32 -19.88 5.79
C PRO A 55 -2.89 -20.86 4.69
N PRO A 56 -1.70 -20.69 4.10
CA PRO A 56 -1.12 -21.71 3.23
C PRO A 56 -1.03 -23.04 4.00
N LYS A 57 -1.51 -24.15 3.40
CA LYS A 57 -1.56 -25.51 4.00
C LYS A 57 -0.21 -26.06 4.49
N ILE A 58 0.88 -25.32 4.30
CA ILE A 58 2.27 -25.75 4.45
C ILE A 58 2.79 -25.52 5.88
N ASN A 59 2.29 -24.52 6.63
CA ASN A 59 2.85 -24.18 7.94
C ASN A 59 1.78 -24.08 9.03
N LYS A 60 1.57 -25.19 9.77
CA LYS A 60 0.68 -25.24 10.95
C LYS A 60 1.19 -24.45 12.16
N ASN A 61 2.46 -24.02 12.14
CA ASN A 61 3.13 -23.29 13.24
C ASN A 61 3.05 -21.74 13.14
N LEU A 62 2.39 -21.17 12.12
CA LEU A 62 2.15 -19.72 12.01
C LEU A 62 0.79 -19.32 12.61
N SER A 63 0.47 -19.85 13.78
CA SER A 63 -0.85 -19.80 14.43
C SER A 63 -1.27 -18.44 15.00
N THR A 64 -0.74 -17.28 14.56
CA THR A 64 -0.98 -16.02 15.31
C THR A 64 -1.21 -14.70 14.56
N LEU A 65 -1.30 -14.62 13.22
CA LEU A 65 -1.68 -13.36 12.55
C LEU A 65 -2.52 -13.65 11.30
N GLN A 66 -3.84 -13.62 11.42
CA GLN A 66 -4.73 -13.90 10.29
C GLN A 66 -4.95 -12.62 9.48
N HIS A 67 -4.79 -12.74 8.16
CA HIS A 67 -4.92 -11.63 7.22
C HIS A 67 -6.40 -11.49 6.83
N LEU A 68 -6.98 -10.30 7.03
CA LEU A 68 -8.33 -9.97 6.55
C LEU A 68 -8.20 -9.17 5.24
N ILE A 69 -8.93 -9.56 4.21
CA ILE A 69 -9.03 -8.83 2.96
C ILE A 69 -10.38 -8.12 2.94
N VAL A 70 -10.36 -6.80 2.94
CA VAL A 70 -11.56 -5.96 2.86
C VAL A 70 -11.67 -5.41 1.45
N LYS A 71 -12.73 -5.78 0.75
CA LYS A 71 -13.06 -5.25 -0.57
C LYS A 71 -13.95 -4.03 -0.38
N LEU A 72 -13.47 -2.85 -0.76
CA LEU A 72 -14.26 -1.62 -0.70
C LEU A 72 -15.02 -1.38 -2.01
N ALA A 73 -16.16 -0.68 -1.96
CA ALA A 73 -16.89 -0.32 -3.17
C ALA A 73 -16.08 0.62 -4.08
N ASN A 74 -15.30 1.53 -3.47
CA ASN A 74 -14.55 2.59 -4.16
C ASN A 74 -13.05 2.57 -3.83
N SER A 75 -12.22 2.77 -4.85
CA SER A 75 -10.76 2.93 -4.69
C SER A 75 -10.37 4.23 -3.99
N ARG A 76 -11.22 5.27 -4.07
CA ARG A 76 -11.00 6.55 -3.38
C ARG A 76 -10.99 6.37 -1.85
N ASP A 77 -11.88 5.53 -1.33
CA ASP A 77 -11.98 5.28 0.10
C ASP A 77 -10.78 4.47 0.60
N LYS A 78 -10.31 3.50 -0.19
CA LYS A 78 -9.04 2.78 0.03
C LYS A 78 -7.88 3.76 0.21
N GLU A 79 -7.73 4.72 -0.70
CA GLU A 79 -6.63 5.70 -0.65
C GLU A 79 -6.72 6.62 0.56
N LYS A 80 -7.92 7.08 0.92
CA LYS A 80 -8.15 7.89 2.13
C LYS A 80 -7.74 7.14 3.40
N ILE A 81 -8.18 5.88 3.54
CA ILE A 81 -7.87 5.04 4.71
C ILE A 81 -6.37 4.77 4.80
N LEU A 82 -5.72 4.42 3.69
CA LEU A 82 -4.26 4.20 3.67
C LEU A 82 -3.47 5.47 3.97
N LYS A 83 -3.96 6.64 3.55
CA LYS A 83 -3.34 7.92 3.90
C LYS A 83 -3.45 8.20 5.40
N ALA A 84 -4.67 8.08 5.96
CA ALA A 84 -4.89 8.25 7.39
C ALA A 84 -4.06 7.26 8.24
N ALA A 85 -3.94 6.01 7.78
CA ALA A 85 -3.11 4.99 8.42
C ALA A 85 -1.63 5.37 8.47
N ARG A 86 -1.08 5.95 7.40
CA ARG A 86 0.30 6.42 7.36
C ARG A 86 0.54 7.58 8.30
N ASP A 87 -0.41 8.51 8.39
CA ASP A 87 -0.31 9.70 9.24
C ASP A 87 -0.35 9.32 10.74
N LYS A 88 -1.16 8.32 11.10
CA LYS A 88 -1.32 7.83 12.49
C LYS A 88 -0.13 6.98 12.99
N LYS A 89 0.68 6.40 12.11
CA LYS A 89 1.88 5.56 12.36
C LYS A 89 1.66 4.22 13.10
N SER A 90 0.73 4.14 14.05
CA SER A 90 0.38 2.91 14.78
C SER A 90 -1.13 2.70 14.82
N LEU A 91 -1.58 1.52 14.44
CA LEU A 91 -2.98 1.13 14.48
C LEU A 91 -3.17 0.04 15.52
N THR A 92 -4.24 0.15 16.30
CA THR A 92 -4.57 -0.82 17.34
C THR A 92 -5.95 -1.42 17.12
N PHE A 93 -6.12 -2.67 17.51
CA PHE A 93 -7.41 -3.33 17.61
C PHE A 93 -7.36 -4.33 18.75
N MET A 94 -8.33 -4.29 19.67
CA MET A 94 -8.35 -5.16 20.86
C MET A 94 -6.99 -5.20 21.61
N ARG A 95 -6.35 -4.03 21.77
CA ARG A 95 -5.01 -3.87 22.40
C ARG A 95 -3.84 -4.55 21.66
N ARG A 96 -4.04 -4.98 20.41
CA ARG A 96 -2.97 -5.51 19.54
C ARG A 96 -2.65 -4.52 18.44
N ASN A 97 -1.39 -4.48 18.04
CA ASN A 97 -0.96 -3.69 16.89
C ASN A 97 -1.40 -4.37 15.59
N ILE A 98 -2.07 -3.62 14.73
CA ILE A 98 -2.48 -4.06 13.40
C ILE A 98 -1.74 -3.28 12.32
N ARG A 99 -1.69 -3.83 11.10
CA ARG A 99 -1.14 -3.14 9.94
C ARG A 99 -2.15 -3.13 8.80
N LEU A 100 -2.33 -1.95 8.20
CA LEU A 100 -3.11 -1.76 6.98
C LEU A 100 -2.18 -1.67 5.78
N THR A 101 -2.37 -2.53 4.81
CA THR A 101 -1.61 -2.55 3.56
C THR A 101 -2.54 -2.56 2.35
N ALA A 102 -2.12 -1.91 1.27
CA ALA A 102 -2.83 -2.04 0.00
C ALA A 102 -2.62 -3.46 -0.54
N ASP A 103 -3.68 -4.06 -1.08
CA ASP A 103 -3.51 -5.19 -1.99
C ASP A 103 -2.81 -4.67 -3.24
N LEU A 104 -1.62 -5.21 -3.51
CA LEU A 104 -0.82 -4.94 -4.70
C LEU A 104 -0.62 -6.30 -5.34
N SER A 105 -0.89 -6.44 -6.63
CA SER A 105 -0.51 -7.65 -7.35
C SER A 105 0.96 -7.97 -7.14
N THR A 106 1.29 -9.26 -7.26
CA THR A 106 2.69 -9.72 -7.30
C THR A 106 3.50 -8.95 -8.34
N GLU A 107 2.91 -8.66 -9.51
CA GLU A 107 3.49 -7.82 -10.55
C GLU A 107 3.75 -6.39 -10.08
N THR A 108 2.76 -5.75 -9.46
CA THR A 108 2.91 -4.39 -8.90
C THR A 108 3.96 -4.35 -7.78
N TRP A 109 4.00 -5.37 -6.93
CA TRP A 109 4.98 -5.49 -5.86
C TRP A 109 6.40 -5.65 -6.42
N GLN A 110 6.59 -6.51 -7.43
CA GLN A 110 7.87 -6.67 -8.13
C GLN A 110 8.31 -5.38 -8.82
N ALA A 111 7.39 -4.71 -9.51
CA ALA A 111 7.66 -3.41 -10.14
C ALA A 111 8.07 -2.35 -9.11
N ARG A 112 7.46 -2.34 -7.91
CA ARG A 112 7.90 -1.45 -6.81
C ARG A 112 9.26 -1.82 -6.24
N LYS A 113 9.56 -3.12 -6.16
CA LYS A 113 10.88 -3.59 -5.71
C LYS A 113 11.98 -3.14 -6.67
N SER A 114 11.73 -3.18 -7.99
CA SER A 114 12.69 -2.72 -9.00
C SER A 114 13.00 -1.21 -8.90
N TRP A 115 12.10 -0.42 -8.31
CA TRP A 115 12.32 0.99 -8.01
C TRP A 115 13.17 1.27 -6.76
N GLN A 116 13.40 0.29 -5.88
CA GLN A 116 14.06 0.53 -4.59
C GLN A 116 15.51 1.02 -4.73
N ASP A 117 16.28 0.44 -5.63
CA ASP A 117 17.68 0.84 -5.82
C ASP A 117 17.80 2.24 -6.44
N ILE A 118 16.92 2.54 -7.39
CA ILE A 118 16.82 3.88 -8.00
C ILE A 118 16.39 4.90 -6.94
N PHE A 119 15.40 4.57 -6.11
CA PHE A 119 14.94 5.44 -5.02
C PHE A 119 16.09 5.81 -4.07
N ARG A 120 16.91 4.82 -3.67
CA ARG A 120 18.05 5.02 -2.76
C ARG A 120 19.05 6.04 -3.32
N VAL A 121 19.38 5.91 -4.60
CA VAL A 121 20.33 6.82 -5.26
C VAL A 121 19.76 8.21 -5.46
N LEU A 122 18.51 8.33 -5.91
CA LEU A 122 17.83 9.62 -6.04
C LEU A 122 17.69 10.34 -4.69
N ASN A 123 17.46 9.57 -3.61
CA ASN A 123 17.37 10.12 -2.26
C ASN A 123 18.72 10.67 -1.78
N GLY A 124 19.82 9.96 -2.08
CA GLY A 124 21.19 10.43 -1.79
C GLY A 124 21.59 11.71 -2.55
N LYS A 125 20.88 12.04 -3.64
CA LYS A 125 21.09 13.27 -4.42
C LYS A 125 20.07 14.37 -4.11
N ASN A 126 19.31 14.25 -3.01
CA ASN A 126 18.28 15.22 -2.60
C ASN A 126 17.20 15.51 -3.66
N MET A 127 16.92 14.55 -4.55
CA MET A 127 15.92 14.68 -5.61
C MET A 127 14.48 14.43 -5.14
N GLN A 128 14.25 14.34 -3.83
CA GLN A 128 12.93 14.15 -3.22
C GLN A 128 12.10 13.02 -3.88
N PRO A 129 12.65 11.80 -4.03
CA PRO A 129 11.94 10.74 -4.72
C PRO A 129 10.70 10.29 -3.92
N ARG A 130 9.65 9.89 -4.64
CA ARG A 130 8.43 9.28 -4.10
C ARG A 130 8.00 8.12 -4.99
N ILE A 131 7.75 6.95 -4.38
CA ILE A 131 7.15 5.79 -5.06
C ILE A 131 5.63 5.90 -4.90
N LEU A 132 4.94 6.18 -5.99
CA LEU A 132 3.48 6.28 -6.06
C LEU A 132 2.88 4.91 -6.39
N ILE A 133 1.67 4.67 -5.86
CA ILE A 133 0.86 3.48 -6.16
C ILE A 133 0.24 3.66 -7.56
N PRO A 134 0.16 2.63 -8.41
CA PRO A 134 0.57 1.24 -8.16
C PRO A 134 2.09 1.01 -8.17
N ALA A 135 2.82 1.47 -9.20
CA ALA A 135 4.26 1.26 -9.30
C ALA A 135 4.95 2.37 -10.12
N ARG A 136 4.78 3.63 -9.71
CA ARG A 136 5.44 4.78 -10.39
C ARG A 136 6.50 5.37 -9.49
N ILE A 137 7.65 5.76 -10.05
CA ILE A 137 8.64 6.57 -9.36
C ILE A 137 8.51 8.02 -9.80
N SER A 138 8.53 8.95 -8.86
CA SER A 138 8.56 10.38 -9.12
C SER A 138 9.71 11.03 -8.37
N PHE A 139 10.32 12.05 -8.94
CA PHE A 139 11.41 12.81 -8.32
C PHE A 139 11.50 14.20 -8.93
N ARG A 140 12.12 15.12 -8.18
CA ARG A 140 12.37 16.49 -8.59
C ARG A 140 13.72 16.58 -9.31
N ILE A 141 13.72 17.13 -10.52
CA ILE A 141 14.92 17.43 -11.31
C ILE A 141 14.72 18.77 -12.02
N GLU A 142 15.72 19.64 -11.97
CA GLU A 142 15.68 20.97 -12.64
C GLU A 142 14.43 21.81 -12.25
N GLY A 143 13.92 21.67 -11.03
CA GLY A 143 12.72 22.38 -10.55
C GLY A 143 11.39 21.72 -10.90
N GLU A 144 11.38 20.73 -11.79
CA GLU A 144 10.17 20.01 -12.20
C GLU A 144 10.03 18.65 -11.50
N ILE A 145 8.79 18.22 -11.23
CA ILE A 145 8.50 16.85 -10.77
C ILE A 145 8.23 15.98 -11.99
N LYS A 146 9.09 15.00 -12.23
CA LYS A 146 8.89 13.97 -13.27
C LYS A 146 8.39 12.67 -12.62
N SER A 147 7.58 11.91 -13.35
CA SER A 147 7.01 10.66 -12.89
C SER A 147 7.02 9.60 -13.99
N PHE A 148 7.60 8.43 -13.69
CA PHE A 148 7.77 7.31 -14.60
C PHE A 148 7.03 6.08 -14.08
N GLN A 149 6.31 5.40 -14.97
CA GLN A 149 5.64 4.13 -14.67
C GLN A 149 6.50 2.92 -15.06
N ASP A 150 7.38 3.10 -16.04
CA ASP A 150 8.21 2.04 -16.61
C ASP A 150 9.68 2.41 -16.49
N ARG A 151 10.52 1.41 -16.17
CA ARG A 151 11.97 1.53 -16.11
C ARG A 151 12.58 1.88 -17.46
N GLN A 152 12.01 1.37 -18.56
CA GLN A 152 12.44 1.67 -19.91
C GLN A 152 12.24 3.16 -20.25
N LYS A 153 11.07 3.72 -19.91
CA LYS A 153 10.82 5.16 -20.09
C LYS A 153 11.76 6.03 -19.25
N LEU A 154 12.11 5.57 -18.04
CA LEU A 154 13.13 6.25 -17.25
C LEU A 154 14.50 6.17 -17.95
N LYS A 155 14.87 5.01 -18.50
CA LYS A 155 16.14 4.84 -19.24
C LYS A 155 16.23 5.77 -20.44
N GLU A 156 15.17 5.86 -21.25
CA GLU A 156 15.07 6.80 -22.38
C GLU A 156 15.17 8.26 -21.93
N TYR A 157 14.58 8.62 -20.79
CA TYR A 157 14.73 9.98 -20.25
C TYR A 157 16.17 10.25 -19.78
N VAL A 158 16.80 9.27 -19.15
CA VAL A 158 18.16 9.37 -18.61
C VAL A 158 19.20 9.57 -19.72
N THR A 159 19.03 8.95 -20.90
CA THR A 159 19.95 9.16 -22.03
C THR A 159 19.91 10.59 -22.57
N THR A 160 18.81 11.32 -22.38
CA THR A 160 18.71 12.74 -22.77
C THR A 160 19.33 13.71 -21.74
N LYS A 161 19.70 13.22 -20.55
CA LYS A 161 20.12 14.03 -19.40
C LYS A 161 21.45 13.53 -18.81
N PRO A 162 22.60 14.09 -19.23
CA PRO A 162 23.94 13.64 -18.79
C PRO A 162 24.11 13.60 -17.27
N ALA A 163 23.59 14.59 -16.54
CA ALA A 163 23.68 14.62 -15.08
C ALA A 163 22.92 13.46 -14.41
N LEU A 164 21.78 13.07 -14.97
CA LEU A 164 20.99 11.95 -14.45
C LEU A 164 21.61 10.60 -14.86
N GLN A 165 22.26 10.55 -16.02
CA GLN A 165 23.00 9.39 -16.50
C GLN A 165 24.16 9.02 -15.57
N GLU A 166 24.95 10.00 -15.12
CA GLU A 166 26.02 9.76 -14.15
C GLU A 166 25.48 9.30 -12.79
N ILE A 167 24.34 9.85 -12.35
CA ILE A 167 23.73 9.49 -11.07
C ILE A 167 23.21 8.05 -11.08
N LEU A 168 22.54 7.63 -12.15
CA LEU A 168 21.93 6.29 -12.25
C LEU A 168 22.81 5.28 -12.98
N ARG A 169 24.10 5.59 -13.14
CA ARG A 169 25.07 4.73 -13.81
C ARG A 169 25.23 3.39 -13.08
N GLY A 170 25.17 2.29 -13.82
CA GLY A 170 25.28 0.93 -13.27
C GLY A 170 24.02 0.41 -12.58
N ILE A 171 22.95 1.21 -12.51
CA ILE A 171 21.64 0.78 -12.00
C ILE A 171 20.70 0.49 -13.17
N LEU A 172 20.61 1.39 -14.16
CA LEU A 172 19.69 1.29 -15.31
C LEU A 172 20.26 0.58 -16.54
#